data_AF-A0A444JEY9-F1
#
_entry.id   AF-A0A444JEY9-F1
#
_cell.length_a   1.000
_cell.length_b   1.000
_cell.length_c   1.000
_cell.angle_alpha   90.00
_cell.angle_beta   90.00
_cell.angle_gamma   90.00
#
_symmetry.space_group_name_H-M   'P 1'
#
loop_
_entity.id
_entity.type
_entity.pdbx_description
1 polymer ?
#
loop_
_entity_poly.entity_id
_entity_poly.type
_entity_poly.pdbx_seq_one_letter_code
_entity_poly.pdbx_strand_id
1 'polypeptide(L)'
;TGLKIRLLYYPPYHSKYNPVERCWGILEEHWNGEILDSIPKTIEWAATMTWKGIKPVVKLVKKTYEKGVKLTKREMKKYEEKISRSKKLPKWDVIIDAAGW
;
A
#
# COMPACT_ATOMS: atom_id res chain seq x y z
N THR A 1 22.21 3.13 -6.27
CA THR A 1 21.56 3.31 -4.95
C THR A 1 21.43 1.93 -4.31
N GLY A 2 21.99 1.70 -3.11
CA GLY A 2 21.88 0.40 -2.40
C GLY A 2 20.49 0.12 -1.82
N LEU A 3 19.42 0.57 -2.51
CA LEU A 3 18.06 0.49 -2.02
C LEU A 3 17.55 -0.94 -2.16
N LYS A 4 17.23 -1.55 -1.02
CA LYS A 4 16.68 -2.89 -0.92
C LYS A 4 15.25 -2.82 -0.40
N ILE A 5 14.31 -3.30 -1.19
CA ILE A 5 12.89 -3.32 -0.83
C ILE A 5 12.52 -4.77 -0.49
N ARG A 6 12.05 -5.01 0.73
CA ARG A 6 11.44 -6.29 1.11
C ARG A 6 9.94 -6.13 1.19
N LEU A 7 9.21 -6.91 0.42
CA LEU A 7 7.76 -6.94 0.42
C LEU A 7 7.30 -8.23 1.09
N LEU A 8 6.61 -8.08 2.22
CA LEU A 8 6.00 -9.18 2.95
C LEU A 8 4.48 -9.01 2.89
N TYR A 9 3.82 -9.86 2.11
CA TYR A 9 2.38 -9.81 1.88
C TYR A 9 1.64 -10.78 2.79
N TYR A 10 0.50 -10.35 3.31
CA TYR A 10 -0.47 -11.28 3.88
C TYR A 10 -1.16 -12.08 2.76
N PRO A 11 -1.45 -13.37 2.97
CA PRO A 11 -2.26 -14.14 2.03
C PRO A 11 -3.66 -13.52 1.79
N PRO A 12 -4.35 -13.89 0.71
CA PRO A 12 -5.73 -13.48 0.45
C PRO A 12 -6.62 -13.72 1.68
N TYR A 13 -7.54 -12.80 1.94
CA TYR A 13 -8.51 -12.87 3.06
C TYR A 13 -7.89 -12.79 4.46
N HIS A 14 -6.65 -12.29 4.58
CA HIS A 14 -5.95 -12.13 5.86
C HIS A 14 -5.70 -10.65 6.24
N SER A 15 -6.43 -9.70 5.63
CA SER A 15 -6.27 -8.26 5.91
C SER A 15 -6.46 -7.92 7.39
N LYS A 16 -7.32 -8.65 8.12
CA LYS A 16 -7.53 -8.46 9.58
C LYS A 16 -6.25 -8.50 10.44
N TYR A 17 -5.19 -9.13 9.95
CA TYR A 17 -3.91 -9.20 10.65
C TYR A 17 -2.97 -8.04 10.29
N ASN A 18 -3.29 -7.25 9.27
CA ASN A 18 -2.54 -6.06 8.90
C ASN A 18 -2.89 -4.92 9.87
N PRO A 19 -1.93 -4.40 10.66
CA PRO A 19 -2.22 -3.36 11.65
C PRO A 19 -2.81 -2.07 11.06
N VAL A 20 -2.59 -1.82 9.75
CA VAL A 20 -3.13 -0.63 9.06
C VAL A 20 -4.65 -0.62 9.02
N GLU A 21 -5.32 -1.79 9.02
CA GLU A 21 -6.78 -1.88 9.00
C GLU A 21 -7.42 -1.19 10.21
N ARG A 22 -6.73 -1.15 11.36
CA ARG A 22 -7.21 -0.43 12.55
C ARG A 22 -7.20 1.08 12.36
N CYS A 23 -6.20 1.61 11.65
CA CYS A 23 -6.14 3.02 11.29
C CYS A 23 -7.31 3.37 10.35
N TRP A 24 -7.62 2.49 9.40
CA TRP A 24 -8.74 2.68 8.49
C TRP A 24 -10.09 2.65 9.21
N GLY A 25 -10.29 1.72 10.15
CA GLY A 25 -11.52 1.69 10.96
C GLY A 25 -11.77 2.98 11.75
N ILE A 26 -10.71 3.63 12.24
CA ILE A 26 -10.84 4.93 12.93
C ILE A 26 -11.10 6.07 11.96
N LEU A 27 -10.48 6.06 10.78
CA LEU A 27 -10.84 7.03 9.74
C LEU A 27 -12.32 6.88 9.36
N GLU A 28 -12.79 5.63 9.25
CA GLU A 28 -14.18 5.30 8.94
C GLU A 28 -15.14 5.79 10.02
N GLU A 29 -14.81 5.62 11.29
CA GLU A 29 -15.58 6.16 12.41
C GLU A 29 -15.53 7.71 12.43
N HIS A 30 -14.37 8.31 12.17
CA HIS A 30 -14.14 9.76 12.29
C HIS A 30 -14.94 10.60 11.30
N TRP A 31 -15.18 10.09 10.09
CA TRP A 31 -16.04 10.77 9.11
C TRP A 31 -17.48 10.24 9.09
N ASN A 32 -17.82 9.32 9.99
CA ASN A 32 -19.16 8.73 10.01
C ASN A 32 -20.19 9.83 10.31
N GLY A 33 -21.17 9.99 9.42
CA GLY A 33 -22.18 11.04 9.50
C GLY A 33 -21.79 12.38 8.85
N GLU A 34 -20.57 12.54 8.33
CA GLU A 34 -20.15 13.73 7.61
C GLU A 34 -20.36 13.59 6.10
N ILE A 35 -20.81 14.67 5.44
CA ILE A 35 -20.99 14.70 3.98
C ILE A 35 -19.71 15.19 3.32
N LEU A 36 -18.96 14.27 2.71
CA LEU A 36 -17.69 14.58 2.04
C LEU A 36 -17.92 14.94 0.56
N ASP A 37 -18.51 16.10 0.32
CA ASP A 37 -18.97 16.58 -0.99
C ASP A 37 -17.86 17.15 -1.91
N SER A 38 -16.66 17.36 -1.38
CA SER A 38 -15.57 17.96 -2.14
C SER A 38 -14.21 17.45 -1.70
N ILE A 39 -13.26 17.37 -2.65
CA ILE A 39 -11.89 16.94 -2.38
C ILE A 39 -11.22 17.77 -1.27
N PRO A 40 -11.30 19.11 -1.26
CA PRO A 40 -10.72 19.90 -0.17
C PRO A 40 -11.31 19.51 1.19
N LYS A 41 -12.64 19.41 1.29
CA LYS A 41 -13.32 18.99 2.52
C LYS A 41 -12.87 17.61 2.98
N THR A 42 -12.80 16.64 2.09
CA THR A 42 -12.32 15.29 2.43
C THR A 42 -10.89 15.30 2.97
N ILE A 43 -9.99 16.07 2.35
CA ILE A 43 -8.58 16.14 2.77
C ILE A 43 -8.46 16.81 4.13
N GLU A 44 -9.12 17.95 4.31
CA GLU A 44 -9.10 18.70 5.56
C GLU A 44 -9.73 17.88 6.69
N TRP A 45 -10.85 17.21 6.43
CA TRP A 45 -11.51 16.34 7.41
C TRP A 45 -10.66 15.15 7.81
N ALA A 46 -10.07 14.44 6.84
CA ALA A 46 -9.17 13.33 7.13
C ALA A 46 -7.94 13.79 7.92
N ALA A 47 -7.45 15.02 7.71
CA ALA A 47 -6.33 15.60 8.43
C ALA A 47 -6.66 15.96 9.90
N THR A 48 -7.94 16.07 10.28
CA THR A 48 -8.33 16.31 11.68
C THR A 48 -8.40 15.04 12.51
N MET A 49 -8.43 13.86 11.89
CA MET A 49 -8.43 12.58 12.60
C MET A 49 -7.17 12.45 13.47
N THR A 50 -7.26 11.62 14.52
CA THR A 50 -6.09 11.24 15.33
C THR A 50 -6.02 9.72 15.45
N TRP A 51 -4.84 9.15 15.15
CA TRP A 51 -4.56 7.72 15.35
C TRP A 51 -3.39 7.54 16.29
N LYS A 52 -3.61 6.87 17.43
CA LYS A 52 -2.61 6.70 18.50
C LYS A 52 -1.96 8.03 18.95
N GLY A 53 -2.76 9.10 19.03
CA GLY A 53 -2.29 10.44 19.38
C GLY A 53 -1.56 11.19 18.26
N ILE A 54 -1.45 10.61 17.06
CA ILE A 54 -0.75 11.20 15.91
C ILE A 54 -1.78 11.66 14.87
N LYS A 55 -1.65 12.91 14.43
CA LYS A 55 -2.42 13.43 13.30
C LYS A 55 -1.84 12.92 11.97
N PRO A 56 -2.67 12.50 11.01
CA PRO A 56 -2.19 11.99 9.74
C PRO A 56 -1.66 13.13 8.84
N VAL A 57 -0.75 12.77 7.95
CA VAL A 57 -0.35 13.64 6.82
C VAL A 57 -1.13 13.19 5.60
N VAL A 58 -2.05 14.03 5.14
CA VAL A 58 -2.92 13.73 4.00
C VAL A 58 -2.40 14.45 2.75
N LYS A 59 -2.21 13.70 1.65
CA LYS A 59 -1.77 14.25 0.36
C LYS A 59 -2.67 13.74 -0.75
N LEU A 60 -3.15 14.66 -1.58
CA LEU A 60 -3.87 14.32 -2.80
C LEU A 60 -2.90 13.83 -3.88
N VAL A 61 -3.11 12.60 -4.34
CA VAL A 61 -2.37 12.05 -5.48
C VAL A 61 -3.19 12.27 -6.74
N LYS A 62 -2.77 13.23 -7.58
CA LYS A 62 -3.42 13.55 -8.88
C LYS A 62 -2.93 12.68 -10.04
N LYS A 63 -2.03 11.73 -9.78
CA LYS A 63 -1.46 10.89 -10.82
C LYS A 63 -2.51 9.90 -11.30
N THR A 64 -2.67 9.79 -12.62
CA THR A 64 -3.46 8.73 -13.24
C THR A 64 -2.75 7.39 -13.03
N TYR A 65 -3.43 6.44 -12.41
CA TYR A 65 -2.96 5.07 -12.34
C TYR A 65 -3.52 4.30 -13.53
N GLU A 66 -2.65 3.96 -14.49
CA GLU A 66 -3.04 3.20 -15.67
C GLU A 66 -3.54 1.82 -15.26
N LYS A 67 -4.75 1.47 -15.71
CA LYS A 67 -5.38 0.17 -15.45
C LYS A 67 -5.18 -0.74 -16.66
N GLY A 68 -5.21 -2.06 -16.43
CA GLY A 68 -5.09 -3.05 -17.50
C GLY A 68 -3.66 -3.45 -17.85
N VAL A 69 -2.65 -2.84 -17.24
CA VAL A 69 -1.26 -3.27 -17.36
C VAL A 69 -1.09 -4.64 -16.70
N LYS A 70 -0.80 -5.66 -17.49
CA LYS A 70 -0.49 -7.02 -17.03
C LYS A 70 0.78 -7.50 -17.74
N LEU A 71 1.75 -7.95 -16.96
CA LEU A 71 2.93 -8.62 -17.51
C LEU A 71 2.55 -10.01 -18.01
N THR A 72 3.00 -10.35 -19.22
CA THR A 72 2.98 -11.73 -19.69
C THR A 72 3.99 -12.58 -18.91
N LYS A 73 3.82 -13.91 -18.95
CA LYS A 73 4.79 -14.84 -18.32
C LYS A 73 6.21 -14.66 -18.86
N ARG A 74 6.35 -14.33 -20.15
CA ARG A 74 7.66 -14.12 -20.80
C ARG A 74 8.34 -12.86 -20.27
N GLU A 75 7.59 -11.78 -20.11
CA GLU A 75 8.12 -10.54 -19.56
C GLU A 75 8.47 -10.73 -18.08
N MET A 76 7.59 -11.34 -17.29
CA MET A 76 7.79 -11.59 -15.86
C MET A 76 9.09 -12.37 -15.57
N LYS A 77 9.48 -13.30 -16.45
CA LYS A 77 10.71 -14.10 -16.27
C LYS A 77 11.96 -13.23 -16.09
N LYS A 78 12.06 -12.12 -16.83
CA LYS A 78 13.18 -11.16 -16.70
C LYS A 78 13.21 -10.48 -15.32
N TYR A 79 12.04 -10.27 -14.73
CA TYR A 79 11.91 -9.68 -13.40
C TYR A 79 12.22 -10.70 -12.31
N GLU A 80 11.80 -11.97 -12.46
CA GLU A 80 12.07 -13.04 -11.50
C GLU A 80 13.57 -13.28 -11.28
N GLU A 81 14.41 -13.10 -12.31
CA GLU A 81 15.87 -13.19 -12.19
C GLU A 81 16.46 -12.14 -11.22
N LYS A 82 15.76 -11.02 -11.04
CA LYS A 82 16.17 -9.90 -10.18
C LYS A 82 15.42 -9.88 -8.84
N ILE A 83 14.44 -10.77 -8.65
CA ILE A 83 13.63 -10.87 -7.42
C ILE A 83 14.14 -12.05 -6.60
N SER A 84 14.62 -11.78 -5.38
CA SER A 84 14.98 -12.83 -4.44
C SER A 84 13.76 -13.25 -3.64
N ARG A 85 13.39 -14.53 -3.73
CA ARG A 85 12.24 -15.11 -3.02
C ARG A 85 12.69 -15.89 -1.79
N SER A 86 11.94 -15.76 -0.69
CA SER A 86 12.19 -16.54 0.52
C SER A 86 12.01 -18.05 0.29
N LYS A 87 12.85 -18.88 0.90
CA LYS A 87 12.73 -20.35 0.84
C LYS A 87 11.46 -20.86 1.52
N LYS A 88 11.03 -20.21 2.61
CA LYS A 88 9.86 -20.63 3.40
C LYS A 88 8.55 -20.10 2.83
N LEU A 89 8.54 -18.86 2.34
CA LEU A 89 7.33 -18.16 1.86
C LEU A 89 7.58 -17.52 0.49
N PRO A 90 7.92 -18.30 -0.55
CA PRO A 90 8.35 -17.76 -1.84
C PRO A 90 7.30 -16.88 -2.52
N LYS A 91 6.02 -17.11 -2.24
CA LYS A 91 4.90 -16.33 -2.80
C LYS A 91 4.69 -14.98 -2.10
N TRP A 92 5.08 -14.86 -0.84
CA TRP A 92 4.65 -13.76 0.04
C TRP A 92 5.81 -12.90 0.54
N ASP A 93 7.03 -13.43 0.59
CA ASP A 93 8.23 -12.75 1.07
C ASP A 93 9.22 -12.63 -0.08
N VAL A 94 9.27 -11.44 -0.66
CA VAL A 94 10.11 -11.11 -1.82
C VAL A 94 11.00 -9.93 -1.51
N ILE A 95 12.20 -9.96 -2.07
CA ILE A 95 13.22 -8.92 -1.94
C ILE A 95 13.57 -8.44 -3.34
N ILE A 96 13.53 -7.13 -3.54
CA ILE A 96 13.89 -6.43 -4.76
C ILE A 96 15.08 -5.54 -4.43
N ASP A 97 16.24 -5.86 -5.01
CA ASP A 97 17.47 -5.08 -4.87
C ASP A 97 17.62 -4.13 -6.06
N ALA A 98 17.51 -2.81 -5.82
CA ALA A 98 17.56 -1.79 -6.88
C ALA A 98 18.91 -1.75 -7.62
N ALA A 99 19.97 -2.30 -7.03
CA ALA A 99 21.30 -2.34 -7.61
C ALA A 99 21.40 -3.26 -8.86
N GLY A 100 20.45 -4.17 -9.06
CA GLY A 100 20.41 -5.09 -10.21
C GLY A 100 19.45 -4.69 -11.33
N TRP A 101 18.83 -3.50 -11.26
CA TRP A 101 17.80 -3.05 -12.20
C TRP A 101 18.34 -2.21 -13.33
#